data_AF-A0A3D0P5E3-F1
#
_entry.id   AF-A0A3D0P5E3-F1
#
_cell.length_a   1.000
_cell.length_b   1.000
_cell.length_c   1.000
_cell.angle_alpha   90.00
_cell.angle_beta   90.00
_cell.angle_gamma   90.00
#
_symmetry.space_group_name_H-M   'P 1'
#
loop_
_entity.id
_entity.type
_entity.pdbx_description
1 polymer ?
#
loop_
_entity_poly.entity_id
_entity_poly.type
_entity_poly.pdbx_seq_one_letter_code
_entity_poly.pdbx_strand_id
1 'polypeptide(L)'
;MYGTAGGSRSPKNPAAGKGRYFAIWVIIANAEDRDIRMRSKAAFIVLAIVIAATQPACSLLDSTVNTFSKAVGLSDTAIVIAKTAQIRTSYAVVAADLLEVKRGDRLDVLDQMEFEKVIWYRVRARDEENTEGWIEAQNVITNEVMEKSQKLAEQFKELPPQAAGKLRAASNLRLGPEMNAENVLFRLSNGSNFEIMDWNFVPKQQIAEGDDASGARPSGEVDEDIAAAKDANEPEKLDEKYDIWYLVKLDPSVSPAPAGWLFGRQVELDIPSEISFFQQNNRKFVTWQRLDSDGQGSTVTADRNSTPGNWVILTRTNVSKPVDGEEPDFDGILVLAFDKYNQSFYTVWRSTGEVWGTLPLRVEGSGDNKTFSIRIRHPEGRMDEKRFVVFRDRNRVRVTQPEDIAQYYTTHSR
;
A
#
# COMPACT_ATOMS: atom_id res chain seq x y z
N MET A 1 23.90 3.89 -83.70
CA MET A 1 25.24 3.26 -83.69
C MET A 1 25.17 1.98 -82.86
N TYR A 2 26.18 1.11 -82.94
CA TYR A 2 26.30 -0.19 -82.25
C TYR A 2 26.10 -0.09 -80.70
N GLY A 3 25.70 -1.13 -79.96
CA GLY A 3 25.23 -2.48 -80.32
C GLY A 3 25.24 -3.49 -79.14
N THR A 4 24.33 -4.49 -79.16
CA THR A 4 24.37 -5.91 -78.64
C THR A 4 25.44 -6.38 -77.62
N ALA A 5 25.22 -7.32 -76.67
CA ALA A 5 24.10 -8.20 -76.23
C ALA A 5 24.37 -8.65 -74.75
N GLY A 6 23.50 -9.27 -73.92
CA GLY A 6 22.89 -10.63 -73.98
C GLY A 6 23.77 -11.71 -73.28
N GLY A 7 23.30 -12.70 -72.49
CA GLY A 7 21.96 -12.95 -71.91
C GLY A 7 21.75 -14.40 -71.39
N SER A 8 20.97 -14.59 -70.30
CA SER A 8 20.50 -15.88 -69.71
C SER A 8 21.58 -16.78 -69.04
N ARG A 9 21.31 -17.72 -68.10
CA ARG A 9 20.17 -18.65 -67.91
C ARG A 9 19.98 -19.11 -66.44
N SER A 10 18.83 -19.71 -66.16
CA SER A 10 18.50 -20.54 -64.96
C SER A 10 17.94 -21.90 -65.49
N PRO A 11 17.43 -22.88 -64.70
CA PRO A 11 17.50 -23.15 -63.25
C PRO A 11 17.94 -24.60 -62.92
N LYS A 12 17.95 -25.00 -61.63
CA LYS A 12 17.40 -26.30 -61.14
C LYS A 12 17.38 -26.48 -59.61
N ASN A 13 16.32 -27.15 -59.15
CA ASN A 13 16.10 -27.83 -57.86
C ASN A 13 15.55 -29.25 -58.25
N PRO A 14 15.17 -30.21 -57.38
CA PRO A 14 15.34 -30.35 -55.92
C PRO A 14 15.87 -31.76 -55.50
N ALA A 15 15.95 -32.04 -54.19
CA ALA A 15 15.69 -33.38 -53.61
C ALA A 15 15.57 -33.31 -52.07
N ALA A 16 14.91 -34.32 -51.46
CA ALA A 16 14.86 -34.55 -50.02
C ALA A 16 15.14 -36.03 -49.70
N GLY A 17 15.63 -36.34 -48.50
CA GLY A 17 15.94 -37.73 -48.09
C GLY A 17 15.95 -37.91 -46.57
N LYS A 18 15.41 -39.05 -46.10
CA LYS A 18 15.38 -39.45 -44.67
C LYS A 18 16.46 -40.51 -44.41
N GLY A 19 17.03 -40.56 -43.20
CA GLY A 19 17.89 -41.67 -42.77
C GLY A 19 18.29 -41.63 -41.29
N ARG A 20 17.75 -42.56 -40.50
CA ARG A 20 18.40 -43.05 -39.26
C ARG A 20 19.28 -44.25 -39.62
N TYR A 21 20.27 -44.58 -38.78
CA TYR A 21 20.58 -45.94 -38.26
C TYR A 21 22.04 -46.02 -37.74
N PHE A 22 22.20 -46.31 -36.44
CA PHE A 22 23.26 -47.15 -35.82
C PHE A 22 24.77 -46.80 -36.06
N ALA A 23 25.75 -47.28 -35.27
CA ALA A 23 25.80 -47.68 -33.85
C ALA A 23 27.27 -47.88 -33.42
N ILE A 24 27.57 -47.57 -32.15
CA ILE A 24 28.54 -48.21 -31.21
C ILE A 24 29.92 -48.67 -31.75
N TRP A 25 31.01 -48.17 -31.17
CA TRP A 25 32.09 -48.90 -30.42
C TRP A 25 33.29 -47.94 -30.21
N VAL A 26 34.11 -47.94 -29.14
CA VAL A 26 34.02 -48.19 -27.67
C VAL A 26 35.47 -48.18 -27.11
N ILE A 27 35.69 -48.20 -25.78
CA ILE A 27 37.00 -48.45 -25.09
C ILE A 27 37.95 -47.22 -25.10
N ILE A 28 38.78 -46.90 -24.09
CA ILE A 28 39.01 -47.40 -22.70
C ILE A 28 39.79 -46.29 -21.92
N ALA A 29 40.10 -46.40 -20.62
CA ALA A 29 39.25 -46.23 -19.43
C ALA A 29 40.13 -45.71 -18.27
N ASN A 30 39.56 -45.51 -17.05
CA ASN A 30 40.16 -45.67 -15.69
C ASN A 30 39.43 -44.76 -14.67
N ALA A 31 39.24 -45.13 -13.38
CA ALA A 31 39.75 -46.29 -12.63
C ALA A 31 38.68 -46.96 -11.72
N GLU A 32 39.05 -48.13 -11.18
CA GLU A 32 38.64 -48.84 -9.94
C GLU A 32 37.29 -48.50 -9.24
N ASP A 33 36.33 -49.41 -8.97
CA ASP A 33 36.32 -50.87 -8.68
C ASP A 33 36.91 -51.23 -7.28
N ARG A 34 36.29 -52.01 -6.36
CA ARG A 34 34.98 -52.69 -6.30
C ARG A 34 34.55 -53.06 -4.84
N ASP A 35 33.28 -53.44 -4.68
CA ASP A 35 32.71 -54.41 -3.71
C ASP A 35 33.07 -54.38 -2.20
N ILE A 36 32.06 -54.07 -1.36
CA ILE A 36 31.75 -54.88 -0.15
C ILE A 36 30.24 -55.18 -0.12
N ARG A 37 29.86 -56.41 0.22
CA ARG A 37 28.48 -56.92 0.20
C ARG A 37 27.72 -56.71 1.52
N MET A 38 26.39 -56.88 1.44
CA MET A 38 25.44 -57.14 2.53
C MET A 38 25.20 -56.03 3.57
N ARG A 39 24.06 -55.31 3.44
CA ARG A 39 23.15 -54.90 4.55
C ARG A 39 21.89 -54.16 4.04
N SER A 40 21.15 -54.77 3.11
CA SER A 40 19.73 -54.38 2.90
C SER A 40 18.86 -55.02 3.99
N LYS A 41 17.62 -54.50 4.18
CA LYS A 41 16.69 -54.78 5.30
C LYS A 41 17.06 -54.13 6.65
N ALA A 42 17.10 -52.79 6.68
CA ALA A 42 17.03 -52.00 7.92
C ALA A 42 16.43 -50.60 7.71
N ALA A 43 16.85 -49.88 6.66
CA ALA A 43 16.59 -48.44 6.50
C ALA A 43 15.16 -48.01 6.10
N PHE A 44 14.25 -48.94 5.78
CA PHE A 44 12.95 -48.62 5.17
C PHE A 44 11.73 -48.58 6.12
N ILE A 45 11.92 -48.83 7.42
CA ILE A 45 10.81 -48.89 8.39
C ILE A 45 10.59 -47.56 9.16
N VAL A 46 11.62 -46.70 9.26
CA VAL A 46 11.53 -45.43 10.02
C VAL A 46 10.75 -44.35 9.26
N LEU A 47 10.76 -44.37 7.91
CA LEU A 47 10.10 -43.35 7.08
C LEU A 47 8.59 -43.58 6.88
N ALA A 48 8.03 -44.69 7.39
CA ALA A 48 6.63 -45.07 7.18
C ALA A 48 5.68 -44.71 8.34
N ILE A 49 6.18 -44.13 9.43
CA ILE A 49 5.39 -43.80 10.63
C ILE A 49 5.00 -42.31 10.69
N VAL A 50 5.60 -41.46 9.87
CA VAL A 50 5.38 -40.00 9.86
C VAL A 50 4.26 -39.56 8.90
N ILE A 51 3.77 -40.45 8.02
CA ILE A 51 2.77 -40.13 6.98
C ILE A 51 1.56 -41.09 7.09
N ALA A 52 0.89 -41.08 8.24
CA ALA A 52 -0.29 -41.92 8.52
C ALA A 52 -1.25 -41.32 9.59
N ALA A 53 -1.42 -39.99 9.61
CA ALA A 53 -2.23 -39.29 10.63
C ALA A 53 -3.00 -38.07 10.10
N THR A 54 -3.58 -38.18 8.89
CA THR A 54 -4.46 -37.19 8.27
C THR A 54 -5.58 -37.96 7.55
N GLN A 55 -6.88 -37.68 7.66
CA GLN A 55 -7.70 -36.69 8.41
C GLN A 55 -8.94 -37.47 8.99
N PRO A 56 -10.05 -36.89 9.54
CA PRO A 56 -10.41 -35.48 9.72
C PRO A 56 -11.02 -35.12 11.10
N ALA A 57 -11.56 -33.90 11.19
CA ALA A 57 -12.43 -33.37 12.24
C ALA A 57 -11.83 -33.22 13.66
N CYS A 58 -11.37 -32.01 13.96
CA CYS A 58 -12.02 -31.19 14.99
C CYS A 58 -11.59 -29.71 14.87
N SER A 59 -12.58 -28.82 14.79
CA SER A 59 -12.43 -27.44 15.26
C SER A 59 -12.14 -27.44 16.78
N LEU A 60 -11.51 -26.37 17.30
CA LEU A 60 -11.03 -26.14 18.69
C LEU A 60 -9.50 -26.26 18.90
N LEU A 61 -8.67 -25.55 18.11
CA LEU A 61 -7.24 -25.38 18.41
C LEU A 61 -6.67 -23.94 18.29
N ASP A 62 -7.48 -22.93 17.95
CA ASP A 62 -7.02 -21.52 17.90
C ASP A 62 -7.04 -20.79 19.26
N SER A 63 -7.77 -21.30 20.26
CA SER A 63 -7.95 -20.61 21.55
C SER A 63 -6.86 -20.88 22.59
N THR A 64 -5.96 -21.83 22.37
CA THR A 64 -4.96 -22.26 23.36
C THR A 64 -3.57 -21.62 23.19
N VAL A 65 -3.29 -21.01 22.02
CA VAL A 65 -1.94 -20.48 21.72
C VAL A 65 -1.67 -19.17 22.46
N ASN A 66 -2.68 -18.32 22.65
CA ASN A 66 -2.55 -17.03 23.34
C ASN A 66 -2.33 -17.13 24.87
N THR A 67 -2.41 -18.32 25.47
CA THR A 67 -2.24 -18.48 26.93
C THR A 67 -0.86 -18.97 27.34
N PHE A 68 -0.12 -19.66 26.46
CA PHE A 68 1.16 -20.28 26.83
C PHE A 68 2.39 -19.36 26.71
N SER A 69 2.25 -18.18 26.10
CA SER A 69 3.34 -17.19 25.96
C SER A 69 3.90 -16.68 27.31
N LYS A 70 3.11 -16.73 28.40
CA LYS A 70 3.57 -16.32 29.74
C LYS A 70 4.53 -17.33 30.43
N ALA A 71 4.92 -18.43 29.77
CA ALA A 71 5.73 -19.51 30.36
C ALA A 71 7.23 -19.54 29.97
N VAL A 72 7.69 -18.67 29.06
CA VAL A 72 9.12 -18.51 28.71
C VAL A 72 9.47 -17.04 28.79
N GLY A 73 10.58 -16.72 29.47
CA GLY A 73 10.94 -15.36 29.91
C GLY A 73 11.39 -14.37 28.84
N LEU A 74 10.62 -14.20 27.77
CA LEU A 74 10.62 -12.98 26.97
C LEU A 74 9.78 -11.94 27.72
N SER A 75 10.45 -11.02 28.42
CA SER A 75 9.80 -9.79 28.88
C SER A 75 9.40 -8.97 27.65
N ASP A 76 8.11 -8.80 27.39
CA ASP A 76 7.66 -7.78 26.45
C ASP A 76 8.10 -6.40 26.97
N THR A 77 8.45 -5.49 26.06
CA THR A 77 8.89 -4.15 26.43
C THR A 77 8.10 -3.12 25.65
N ALA A 78 7.84 -1.99 26.27
CA ALA A 78 7.17 -0.87 25.66
C ALA A 78 8.10 0.36 25.56
N ILE A 79 7.91 1.14 24.51
CA ILE A 79 8.56 2.44 24.32
C ILE A 79 7.53 3.53 24.58
N VAL A 80 7.87 4.54 25.38
CA VAL A 80 6.99 5.70 25.64
C VAL A 80 6.90 6.56 24.38
N ILE A 81 5.67 6.84 23.93
CA ILE A 81 5.39 7.60 22.69
C ILE A 81 4.84 9.01 22.98
N ALA A 82 4.20 9.19 24.13
CA ALA A 82 3.82 10.50 24.64
C ALA A 82 5.07 11.37 24.91
N LYS A 83 4.95 12.69 24.80
CA LYS A 83 6.06 13.62 25.10
C LYS A 83 6.56 13.45 26.55
N THR A 84 5.59 13.31 27.45
CA THR A 84 5.70 13.06 28.89
C THR A 84 4.46 12.25 29.30
N ALA A 85 4.63 11.25 30.14
CA ALA A 85 3.55 10.48 30.76
C ALA A 85 3.91 10.15 32.21
N GLN A 86 2.92 9.76 33.02
CA GLN A 86 3.14 9.35 34.41
C GLN A 86 2.94 7.84 34.54
N ILE A 87 3.86 7.16 35.22
CA ILE A 87 3.63 5.84 35.81
C ILE A 87 2.89 6.08 37.13
N ARG A 88 1.74 5.43 37.33
CA ARG A 88 0.81 5.70 38.44
C ARG A 88 0.67 4.50 39.36
N THR A 89 0.34 4.76 40.62
CA THR A 89 0.07 3.73 41.64
C THR A 89 -1.05 2.76 41.27
N SER A 90 -2.05 3.21 40.49
CA SER A 90 -3.12 2.36 39.95
C SER A 90 -3.76 3.00 38.71
N TYR A 91 -4.62 2.24 38.04
CA TYR A 91 -5.48 2.71 36.94
C TYR A 91 -6.73 3.51 37.41
N ALA A 92 -6.87 3.78 38.71
CA ALA A 92 -8.00 4.54 39.23
C ALA A 92 -7.91 6.03 38.89
N VAL A 93 -9.06 6.71 38.82
CA VAL A 93 -9.17 8.17 38.62
C VAL A 93 -8.29 8.93 39.62
N VAL A 94 -8.43 8.58 40.91
CA VAL A 94 -7.59 9.11 42.00
C VAL A 94 -6.46 8.10 42.28
N ALA A 95 -5.38 8.23 41.53
CA ALA A 95 -4.12 7.52 41.76
C ALA A 95 -2.98 8.54 41.88
N ALA A 96 -2.03 8.27 42.77
CA ALA A 96 -0.79 9.05 42.88
C ALA A 96 0.16 8.68 41.74
N ASP A 97 0.82 9.69 41.18
CA ASP A 97 1.86 9.52 40.16
C ASP A 97 3.20 9.20 40.87
N LEU A 98 3.95 8.23 40.32
CA LEU A 98 5.20 7.70 40.88
C LEU A 98 6.43 8.24 40.15
N LEU A 99 6.40 8.25 38.82
CA LEU A 99 7.54 8.62 37.97
C LEU A 99 7.06 9.23 36.64
N GLU A 100 7.62 10.40 36.29
CA GLU A 100 7.47 10.97 34.95
C GLU A 100 8.43 10.28 33.97
N VAL A 101 7.86 9.71 32.91
CA VAL A 101 8.60 9.09 31.79
C VAL A 101 8.38 9.89 30.50
N LYS A 102 9.37 9.84 29.60
CA LYS A 102 9.50 10.71 28.42
C LYS A 102 9.59 9.91 27.13
N ARG A 103 9.27 10.56 26.00
CA ARG A 103 9.32 9.91 24.68
C ARG A 103 10.67 9.23 24.44
N GLY A 104 10.62 7.93 24.14
CA GLY A 104 11.79 7.09 23.90
C GLY A 104 12.25 6.24 25.08
N ASP A 105 11.76 6.52 26.29
CA ASP A 105 12.05 5.69 27.47
C ASP A 105 11.52 4.26 27.26
N ARG A 106 12.28 3.28 27.76
CA ARG A 106 11.96 1.85 27.66
C ARG A 106 11.45 1.32 28.99
N LEU A 107 10.33 0.62 28.93
CA LEU A 107 9.63 0.04 30.06
C LEU A 107 9.49 -1.48 29.85
N ASP A 108 9.59 -2.26 30.92
CA ASP A 108 9.35 -3.70 30.87
C ASP A 108 7.87 -3.95 31.21
N VAL A 109 7.13 -4.61 30.32
CA VAL A 109 5.70 -4.88 30.50
C VAL A 109 5.53 -6.12 31.38
N LEU A 110 4.83 -5.95 32.50
CA LEU A 110 4.62 -6.99 33.51
C LEU A 110 3.23 -7.61 33.42
N ASP A 111 2.20 -6.80 33.11
CA ASP A 111 0.82 -7.27 32.95
C ASP A 111 -0.03 -6.26 32.15
N GLN A 112 -1.24 -6.67 31.75
CA GLN A 112 -2.22 -5.84 31.04
C GLN A 112 -3.58 -5.94 31.72
N MET A 113 -4.30 -4.82 31.81
CA MET A 113 -5.67 -4.74 32.32
C MET A 113 -6.52 -3.79 31.50
N GLU A 114 -7.81 -4.09 31.31
CA GLU A 114 -8.77 -3.13 30.78
C GLU A 114 -9.63 -2.59 31.93
N PHE A 115 -9.72 -1.26 32.03
CA PHE A 115 -10.54 -0.57 33.02
C PHE A 115 -11.25 0.62 32.35
N GLU A 116 -12.57 0.71 32.50
CA GLU A 116 -13.41 1.77 31.90
C GLU A 116 -13.20 1.96 30.38
N LYS A 117 -12.96 0.86 29.64
CA LYS A 117 -12.62 0.81 28.20
C LYS A 117 -11.27 1.44 27.82
N VAL A 118 -10.39 1.65 28.80
CA VAL A 118 -8.99 2.04 28.63
C VAL A 118 -8.11 0.84 28.94
N ILE A 119 -7.17 0.52 28.05
CA ILE A 119 -6.14 -0.49 28.31
C ILE A 119 -5.01 0.17 29.11
N TRP A 120 -4.61 -0.50 30.19
CA TRP A 120 -3.50 -0.13 31.06
C TRP A 120 -2.47 -1.25 31.07
N TYR A 121 -1.19 -0.88 30.99
CA TYR A 121 -0.08 -1.80 31.20
C TYR A 121 0.50 -1.59 32.59
N ARG A 122 0.71 -2.67 33.34
CA ARG A 122 1.63 -2.66 34.48
C ARG A 122 3.05 -2.72 33.92
N VAL A 123 3.86 -1.76 34.31
CA VAL A 123 5.21 -1.56 33.78
C VAL A 123 6.23 -1.45 34.92
N ARG A 124 7.47 -1.83 34.61
CA ARG A 124 8.67 -1.48 35.38
C ARG A 124 9.50 -0.49 34.58
N ALA A 125 9.85 0.64 35.19
CA ALA A 125 10.80 1.59 34.63
C ALA A 125 12.24 1.08 34.78
N ARG A 126 13.15 1.66 33.98
CA ARG A 126 14.59 1.36 33.97
C ARG A 126 15.41 2.46 34.65
N ASP A 127 14.82 3.02 35.70
CA ASP A 127 15.38 3.96 36.67
C ASP A 127 16.17 3.23 37.78
N GLU A 128 16.79 3.98 38.69
CA GLU A 128 17.60 3.41 39.78
C GLU A 128 16.77 2.58 40.76
N GLU A 129 15.52 2.99 41.04
CA GLU A 129 14.61 2.28 41.96
C GLU A 129 13.82 1.15 41.29
N ASN A 130 13.91 1.00 39.95
CA ASN A 130 13.13 0.06 39.15
C ASN A 130 11.61 0.23 39.38
N THR A 131 11.15 1.49 39.32
CA THR A 131 9.80 1.90 39.70
C THR A 131 8.72 1.11 38.95
N GLU A 132 7.87 0.40 39.69
CA GLU A 132 6.71 -0.32 39.16
C GLU A 132 5.40 0.46 39.35
N GLY A 133 4.55 0.44 38.32
CA GLY A 133 3.21 1.01 38.38
C GLY A 133 2.42 0.76 37.11
N TRP A 134 1.39 1.57 36.88
CA TRP A 134 0.48 1.47 35.74
C TRP A 134 0.61 2.67 34.81
N ILE A 135 0.58 2.42 33.50
CA ILE A 135 0.56 3.45 32.46
C ILE A 135 -0.50 3.13 31.41
N GLU A 136 -1.23 4.14 30.95
CA GLU A 136 -2.24 3.98 29.90
C GLU A 136 -1.60 3.58 28.58
N ALA A 137 -2.22 2.65 27.86
CA ALA A 137 -1.73 2.15 26.57
C ALA A 137 -1.54 3.26 25.52
N GLN A 138 -2.33 4.35 25.57
CA GLN A 138 -2.17 5.48 24.64
C GLN A 138 -0.83 6.23 24.78
N ASN A 139 -0.10 6.04 25.88
CA ASN A 139 1.18 6.71 26.14
C ASN A 139 2.40 5.88 25.72
N VAL A 140 2.22 4.62 25.33
CA VAL A 140 3.30 3.66 25.05
C VAL A 140 3.02 2.82 23.79
N ILE A 141 4.02 2.11 23.28
CA ILE A 141 3.87 1.12 22.21
C ILE A 141 4.69 -0.13 22.56
N THR A 142 4.09 -1.32 22.55
CA THR A 142 4.79 -2.59 22.85
C THR A 142 5.61 -3.07 21.66
N ASN A 143 6.53 -4.01 21.88
CA ASN A 143 7.30 -4.64 20.79
C ASN A 143 6.38 -5.33 19.79
N GLU A 144 5.34 -6.03 20.24
CA GLU A 144 4.39 -6.72 19.36
C GLU A 144 3.65 -5.73 18.42
N VAL A 145 3.20 -4.60 18.96
CA VAL A 145 2.52 -3.54 18.19
C VAL A 145 3.51 -2.86 17.22
N MET A 146 4.77 -2.70 17.63
CA MET A 146 5.86 -2.19 16.80
C MET A 146 6.20 -3.14 15.63
N GLU A 147 6.38 -4.43 15.89
CA GLU A 147 6.71 -5.45 14.89
C GLU A 147 5.60 -5.58 13.83
N LYS A 148 4.32 -5.56 14.25
CA LYS A 148 3.19 -5.54 13.30
C LYS A 148 3.19 -4.29 12.42
N SER A 149 3.54 -3.12 12.97
CA SER A 149 3.68 -1.88 12.18
C SER A 149 4.89 -1.93 11.22
N GLN A 150 6.02 -2.49 11.64
CA GLN A 150 7.18 -2.72 10.78
C GLN A 150 6.84 -3.68 9.62
N LYS A 151 6.10 -4.76 9.89
CA LYS A 151 5.63 -5.72 8.88
C LYS A 151 4.62 -5.12 7.87
N LEU A 152 3.92 -4.04 8.22
CA LEU A 152 3.17 -3.24 7.24
C LEU A 152 4.11 -2.40 6.38
N ALA A 153 5.13 -1.75 6.99
CA ALA A 153 6.11 -0.94 6.27
C ALA A 153 6.94 -1.75 5.25
N GLU A 154 7.23 -3.02 5.54
CA GLU A 154 7.92 -3.94 4.62
C GLU A 154 7.18 -4.12 3.28
N GLN A 155 5.85 -4.05 3.27
CA GLN A 155 5.02 -4.29 2.07
C GLN A 155 5.20 -3.21 1.00
N PHE A 156 5.49 -1.98 1.42
CA PHE A 156 5.66 -0.82 0.54
C PHE A 156 7.07 -0.23 0.55
N LYS A 157 8.03 -0.88 1.22
CA LYS A 157 9.39 -0.36 1.43
C LYS A 157 10.09 0.08 0.12
N GLU A 158 9.89 -0.67 -0.96
CA GLU A 158 10.48 -0.44 -2.28
C GLU A 158 9.50 0.28 -3.25
N LEU A 159 8.39 0.84 -2.74
CA LEU A 159 7.42 1.62 -3.50
C LEU A 159 7.57 3.12 -3.22
N PRO A 160 7.46 4.00 -4.24
CA PRO A 160 7.38 5.44 -4.00
C PRO A 160 6.04 5.81 -3.35
N PRO A 161 6.00 6.83 -2.49
CA PRO A 161 4.75 7.45 -2.05
C PRO A 161 3.85 7.83 -3.22
N GLN A 162 2.54 7.71 -3.02
CA GLN A 162 1.51 7.99 -4.01
C GLN A 162 0.91 9.38 -3.80
N ALA A 163 0.70 9.77 -2.54
CA ALA A 163 0.31 11.12 -2.15
C ALA A 163 0.99 11.53 -0.83
N ALA A 164 0.84 12.79 -0.45
CA ALA A 164 1.14 13.28 0.90
C ALA A 164 -0.16 13.71 1.59
N GLY A 165 -0.21 13.65 2.92
CA GLY A 165 -1.41 14.00 3.67
C GLY A 165 -1.15 14.39 5.12
N LYS A 166 -2.21 14.92 5.74
CA LYS A 166 -2.24 15.33 7.15
C LYS A 166 -3.57 14.98 7.80
N LEU A 167 -3.58 14.80 9.11
CA LEU A 167 -4.82 14.65 9.88
C LEU A 167 -5.48 16.01 10.14
N ARG A 168 -6.80 16.10 9.90
CA ARG A 168 -7.66 17.24 10.31
C ARG A 168 -8.25 17.10 11.71
N ALA A 169 -8.19 15.89 12.27
CA ALA A 169 -8.63 15.56 13.60
C ALA A 169 -7.83 14.34 14.10
N ALA A 170 -7.67 14.21 15.42
CA ALA A 170 -6.98 13.06 16.01
C ALA A 170 -7.66 11.74 15.59
N SER A 171 -6.86 10.78 15.12
CA SER A 171 -7.31 9.54 14.47
C SER A 171 -6.62 8.33 15.09
N ASN A 172 -7.27 7.16 15.05
CA ASN A 172 -6.64 5.92 15.45
C ASN A 172 -5.89 5.34 14.25
N LEU A 173 -4.58 5.14 14.36
CA LEU A 173 -3.82 4.36 13.38
C LEU A 173 -4.15 2.88 13.57
N ARG A 174 -4.36 2.13 12.49
CA ARG A 174 -4.77 0.72 12.55
C ARG A 174 -3.86 -0.26 11.82
N LEU A 175 -4.01 -1.54 12.14
CA LEU A 175 -3.37 -2.68 11.47
C LEU A 175 -3.98 -3.01 10.11
N GLY A 176 -5.28 -2.76 9.95
CA GLY A 176 -6.03 -2.98 8.71
C GLY A 176 -7.10 -1.91 8.48
N PRO A 177 -7.67 -1.85 7.26
CA PRO A 177 -8.67 -0.86 6.84
C PRO A 177 -10.08 -1.10 7.43
N GLU A 178 -10.22 -1.49 8.70
CA GLU A 178 -11.52 -1.82 9.29
C GLU A 178 -11.77 -1.23 10.68
N MET A 179 -13.05 -1.05 11.02
CA MET A 179 -13.50 -0.44 12.27
C MET A 179 -13.40 -1.36 13.51
N ASN A 180 -12.54 -2.39 13.50
CA ASN A 180 -12.30 -3.23 14.69
C ASN A 180 -11.40 -2.51 15.71
N ALA A 181 -11.81 -2.49 16.99
CA ALA A 181 -11.04 -1.92 18.10
C ALA A 181 -9.70 -2.64 18.32
N GLU A 182 -9.66 -3.97 18.13
CA GLU A 182 -8.46 -4.81 18.30
C GLU A 182 -7.32 -4.42 17.34
N ASN A 183 -7.68 -3.79 16.20
CA ASN A 183 -6.73 -3.38 15.18
C ASN A 183 -6.13 -1.99 15.43
N VAL A 184 -6.46 -1.30 16.52
CA VAL A 184 -5.87 0.02 16.84
C VAL A 184 -4.44 -0.13 17.35
N LEU A 185 -3.48 0.45 16.63
CA LEU A 185 -2.07 0.52 17.04
C LEU A 185 -1.87 1.54 18.16
N PHE A 186 -2.29 2.78 17.91
CA PHE A 186 -2.31 3.91 18.86
C PHE A 186 -3.11 5.08 18.25
N ARG A 187 -3.20 6.22 18.94
CA ARG A 187 -3.89 7.43 18.47
C ARG A 187 -2.91 8.51 18.01
N LEU A 188 -3.02 8.94 16.75
CA LEU A 188 -2.32 10.08 16.19
C LEU A 188 -3.03 11.41 16.50
N SER A 189 -2.25 12.47 16.63
CA SER A 189 -2.72 13.83 16.88
C SER A 189 -3.32 14.51 15.66
N ASN A 190 -4.12 15.56 15.89
CA ASN A 190 -4.46 16.50 14.82
C ASN A 190 -3.17 17.15 14.26
N GLY A 191 -3.10 17.36 12.94
CA GLY A 191 -1.92 17.92 12.27
C GLY A 191 -0.73 16.95 12.12
N SER A 192 -0.87 15.67 12.46
CA SER A 192 0.14 14.66 12.09
C SER A 192 0.20 14.48 10.58
N ASN A 193 1.38 14.69 9.99
CA ASN A 193 1.68 14.52 8.57
C ASN A 193 2.14 13.09 8.26
N PHE A 194 1.92 12.63 7.02
CA PHE A 194 2.29 11.28 6.56
C PHE A 194 2.41 11.20 5.03
N GLU A 195 3.10 10.17 4.55
CA GLU A 195 3.10 9.76 3.16
C GLU A 195 2.03 8.68 2.95
N ILE A 196 1.23 8.79 1.90
CA ILE A 196 0.23 7.78 1.53
C ILE A 196 0.88 6.83 0.54
N MET A 197 0.88 5.54 0.89
CA MET A 197 1.53 4.48 0.11
C MET A 197 0.52 3.70 -0.75
N ASP A 198 -0.68 3.49 -0.21
CA ASP A 198 -1.78 2.76 -0.86
C ASP A 198 -3.13 3.18 -0.26
N TRP A 199 -4.25 2.69 -0.80
CA TRP A 199 -5.57 2.82 -0.16
C TRP A 199 -6.49 1.65 -0.47
N ASN A 200 -7.60 1.55 0.27
CA ASN A 200 -8.64 0.56 0.06
C ASN A 200 -10.04 1.19 0.17
N PHE A 201 -10.98 0.72 -0.63
CA PHE A 201 -12.40 1.05 -0.57
C PHE A 201 -13.16 -0.03 0.20
N VAL A 202 -13.67 0.31 1.37
CA VAL A 202 -14.41 -0.63 2.22
C VAL A 202 -15.90 -0.29 2.14
N PRO A 203 -16.79 -1.22 1.73
CA PRO A 203 -18.22 -0.94 1.67
C PRO A 203 -18.73 -0.41 3.00
N LYS A 204 -19.53 0.66 2.98
CA LYS A 204 -20.12 1.16 4.23
C LYS A 204 -21.02 0.08 4.82
N GLN A 205 -20.85 -0.21 6.10
CA GLN A 205 -21.76 -1.09 6.82
C GLN A 205 -23.14 -0.43 6.85
N GLN A 206 -24.10 -0.99 6.13
CA GLN A 206 -25.50 -0.64 6.27
C GLN A 206 -25.92 -1.00 7.70
N ILE A 207 -26.12 0.02 8.54
CA ILE A 207 -26.72 -0.18 9.85
C ILE A 207 -28.18 -0.54 9.58
N ALA A 208 -28.54 -1.81 9.75
CA ALA A 208 -29.92 -2.22 9.76
C ALA A 208 -30.60 -1.54 10.95
N GLU A 209 -31.69 -0.81 10.69
CA GLU A 209 -32.49 -0.20 11.75
C GLU A 209 -33.16 -1.32 12.56
N GLY A 210 -32.68 -1.50 13.79
CA GLY A 210 -33.14 -2.52 14.73
C GLY A 210 -32.67 -2.15 16.13
N ASP A 211 -33.59 -2.23 17.10
CA ASP A 211 -33.41 -1.71 18.45
C ASP A 211 -32.16 -2.27 19.15
N ASP A 212 -31.31 -1.40 19.73
CA ASP A 212 -31.44 -1.10 21.16
C ASP A 212 -30.66 0.17 21.60
N ALA A 213 -30.96 0.68 22.80
CA ALA A 213 -30.59 2.05 23.18
C ALA A 213 -29.22 2.20 23.89
N SER A 214 -28.34 3.07 23.36
CA SER A 214 -27.73 4.22 24.08
C SER A 214 -26.47 4.79 23.38
N GLY A 215 -26.19 6.09 23.53
CA GLY A 215 -24.85 6.65 23.26
C GLY A 215 -24.64 7.55 22.05
N ALA A 216 -25.62 8.40 21.70
CA ALA A 216 -25.44 9.65 20.95
C ALA A 216 -24.48 9.64 19.73
N ARG A 217 -24.97 9.10 18.60
CA ARG A 217 -24.73 9.73 17.29
C ARG A 217 -25.93 10.63 16.98
N PRO A 218 -25.79 11.70 16.18
CA PRO A 218 -26.96 12.22 15.47
C PRO A 218 -27.48 11.10 14.57
N SER A 219 -28.76 10.74 14.74
CA SER A 219 -29.53 10.12 13.67
C SER A 219 -29.43 11.03 12.43
N GLY A 220 -29.27 10.50 11.23
CA GLY A 220 -29.96 9.28 10.81
C GLY A 220 -31.35 9.63 10.27
N GLU A 221 -31.52 10.82 9.69
CA GLU A 221 -32.25 10.87 8.43
C GLU A 221 -31.51 9.94 7.45
N VAL A 222 -32.22 8.93 6.94
CA VAL A 222 -31.94 8.46 5.59
C VAL A 222 -32.34 9.63 4.71
N ASP A 223 -31.36 10.40 4.24
CA ASP A 223 -31.60 11.58 3.38
C ASP A 223 -32.65 11.23 2.33
N GLU A 224 -33.76 11.97 2.29
CA GLU A 224 -34.79 11.75 1.26
C GLU A 224 -34.18 11.97 -0.15
N ASP A 225 -33.12 12.78 -0.25
CA ASP A 225 -32.27 12.93 -1.43
C ASP A 225 -31.59 11.61 -1.89
N ILE A 226 -31.18 10.72 -0.97
CA ILE A 226 -30.59 9.41 -1.31
C ILE A 226 -31.67 8.43 -1.83
N ALA A 227 -32.91 8.57 -1.36
CA ALA A 227 -34.04 7.85 -1.94
C ALA A 227 -34.41 8.41 -3.32
N ALA A 228 -34.54 9.74 -3.44
CA ALA A 228 -34.88 10.43 -4.68
C ALA A 228 -33.82 10.27 -5.78
N ALA A 229 -32.53 10.19 -5.43
CA ALA A 229 -31.45 9.95 -6.40
C ALA A 229 -31.61 8.62 -7.15
N LYS A 230 -32.23 7.60 -6.53
CA LYS A 230 -32.52 6.32 -7.18
C LYS A 230 -33.63 6.42 -8.23
N ASP A 231 -34.60 7.31 -8.03
CA ASP A 231 -35.63 7.63 -9.04
C ASP A 231 -35.12 8.58 -10.13
N ALA A 232 -34.03 9.32 -9.87
CA ALA A 232 -33.46 10.33 -10.79
C ALA A 232 -32.49 9.77 -11.85
N ASN A 233 -32.12 8.48 -11.78
CA ASN A 233 -31.09 7.87 -12.65
C ASN A 233 -29.73 8.60 -12.59
N GLU A 234 -29.37 9.15 -11.42
CA GLU A 234 -28.02 9.65 -11.16
C GLU A 234 -27.02 8.50 -10.92
N PRO A 235 -25.74 8.64 -11.30
CA PRO A 235 -24.74 7.61 -11.06
C PRO A 235 -24.34 7.53 -9.57
N GLU A 236 -24.28 6.31 -9.01
CA GLU A 236 -23.87 6.06 -7.62
C GLU A 236 -22.50 6.69 -7.30
N LYS A 237 -22.37 7.36 -6.15
CA LYS A 237 -21.11 8.03 -5.77
C LYS A 237 -20.24 7.15 -4.86
N LEU A 238 -18.92 7.28 -5.00
CA LEU A 238 -17.95 6.46 -4.25
C LEU A 238 -18.01 6.72 -2.74
N ASP A 239 -18.18 7.97 -2.32
CA ASP A 239 -18.21 8.38 -0.91
C ASP A 239 -19.55 8.13 -0.21
N GLU A 240 -20.62 7.88 -0.96
CA GLU A 240 -21.91 7.37 -0.48
C GLU A 240 -21.84 5.86 -0.20
N LYS A 241 -21.15 5.10 -1.07
CA LYS A 241 -21.13 3.63 -1.08
C LYS A 241 -19.97 3.01 -0.29
N TYR A 242 -18.81 3.66 -0.28
CA TYR A 242 -17.58 3.17 0.34
C TYR A 242 -16.99 4.17 1.35
N ASP A 243 -16.33 3.64 2.37
CA ASP A 243 -15.39 4.37 3.21
C ASP A 243 -13.96 4.08 2.72
N ILE A 244 -13.22 5.13 2.37
CA ILE A 244 -11.82 5.02 1.94
C ILE A 244 -10.87 4.99 3.15
N TRP A 245 -9.90 4.08 3.10
CA TRP A 245 -8.84 3.92 4.08
C TRP A 245 -7.48 4.07 3.41
N TYR A 246 -6.57 4.81 4.01
CA TYR A 246 -5.23 5.05 3.48
C TYR A 246 -4.20 4.24 4.24
N LEU A 247 -3.38 3.46 3.54
CA LEU A 247 -2.16 2.85 4.10
C LEU A 247 -1.07 3.93 4.07
N VAL A 248 -0.59 4.31 5.26
CA VAL A 248 0.33 5.43 5.42
C VAL A 248 1.66 5.00 6.01
N LYS A 249 2.70 5.73 5.59
CA LYS A 249 4.06 5.72 6.13
C LYS A 249 4.23 6.97 6.99
N LEU A 250 4.80 6.78 8.18
CA LEU A 250 4.99 7.81 9.20
C LEU A 250 6.48 8.08 9.42
N ASP A 251 6.82 9.34 9.64
CA ASP A 251 8.16 9.73 10.08
C ASP A 251 8.34 9.43 11.59
N PRO A 252 9.52 8.94 12.04
CA PRO A 252 9.80 8.65 13.45
C PRO A 252 9.52 9.79 14.45
N SER A 253 9.53 11.06 14.02
CA SER A 253 9.17 12.21 14.86
C SER A 253 7.65 12.33 15.08
N VAL A 254 6.84 11.87 14.13
CA VAL A 254 5.38 11.81 14.19
C VAL A 254 4.93 10.57 14.98
N SER A 255 5.53 9.41 14.68
CA SER A 255 5.24 8.13 15.32
C SER A 255 6.46 7.21 15.27
N PRO A 256 6.80 6.49 16.35
CA PRO A 256 7.81 5.44 16.29
C PRO A 256 7.32 4.18 15.53
N ALA A 257 5.99 3.97 15.43
CA ALA A 257 5.41 2.94 14.57
C ALA A 257 5.42 3.48 13.11
N PRO A 258 6.17 2.86 12.18
CA PRO A 258 6.45 3.44 10.86
C PRO A 258 5.27 3.36 9.87
N ALA A 259 4.26 2.52 10.12
CA ALA A 259 3.17 2.30 9.19
C ALA A 259 1.84 1.90 9.84
N GLY A 260 0.75 2.17 9.14
CA GLY A 260 -0.60 1.71 9.50
C GLY A 260 -1.69 2.31 8.62
N TRP A 261 -2.94 1.96 8.89
CA TRP A 261 -4.11 2.44 8.16
C TRP A 261 -4.80 3.61 8.86
N LEU A 262 -5.23 4.60 8.08
CA LEU A 262 -5.99 5.77 8.53
C LEU A 262 -7.35 5.88 7.85
N PHE A 263 -8.37 6.26 8.62
CA PHE A 263 -9.74 6.44 8.13
C PHE A 263 -9.88 7.75 7.34
N GLY A 264 -10.23 7.66 6.06
CA GLY A 264 -10.10 8.75 5.10
C GLY A 264 -10.90 10.02 5.41
N ARG A 265 -12.00 9.94 6.17
CA ARG A 265 -12.75 11.13 6.61
C ARG A 265 -11.90 12.08 7.47
N GLN A 266 -10.93 11.55 8.20
CA GLN A 266 -10.02 12.33 9.07
C GLN A 266 -8.76 12.84 8.35
N VAL A 267 -8.50 12.33 7.13
CA VAL A 267 -7.37 12.69 6.28
C VAL A 267 -7.69 13.90 5.39
N GLU A 268 -6.71 14.77 5.20
CA GLU A 268 -6.66 15.76 4.13
C GLU A 268 -5.43 15.47 3.25
N LEU A 269 -5.65 15.43 1.93
CA LEU A 269 -4.59 15.31 0.94
C LEU A 269 -3.84 16.64 0.84
N ASP A 270 -2.54 16.63 1.09
CA ASP A 270 -1.70 17.84 1.12
C ASP A 270 -1.20 18.16 -0.29
N ILE A 271 -2.16 18.51 -1.17
CA ILE A 271 -1.91 18.78 -2.59
C ILE A 271 -1.00 20.01 -2.73
N PRO A 272 0.15 19.90 -3.42
CA PRO A 272 1.07 21.04 -3.58
C PRO A 272 0.38 22.26 -4.19
N SER A 273 0.58 23.43 -3.57
CA SER A 273 -0.15 24.66 -3.91
C SER A 273 0.07 25.16 -5.35
N GLU A 274 1.15 24.72 -5.98
CA GLU A 274 1.47 25.03 -7.39
C GLU A 274 0.67 24.18 -8.40
N ILE A 275 0.03 23.08 -7.99
CA ILE A 275 -0.86 22.27 -8.83
C ILE A 275 -2.31 22.23 -8.33
N SER A 276 -2.60 22.69 -7.11
CA SER A 276 -3.94 22.60 -6.50
C SER A 276 -5.04 23.24 -7.35
N PHE A 277 -4.75 24.32 -8.07
CA PHE A 277 -5.70 25.01 -8.95
C PHE A 277 -6.00 24.28 -10.27
N PHE A 278 -5.28 23.20 -10.59
CA PHE A 278 -5.62 22.30 -11.71
C PHE A 278 -6.64 21.22 -11.33
N GLN A 279 -7.00 21.07 -10.05
CA GLN A 279 -8.03 20.15 -9.62
C GLN A 279 -9.41 20.66 -10.04
N GLN A 280 -10.16 19.81 -10.75
CA GLN A 280 -11.49 20.15 -11.28
C GLN A 280 -12.58 19.77 -10.27
N ASN A 281 -13.72 20.46 -10.28
CA ASN A 281 -14.79 20.28 -9.29
C ASN A 281 -15.16 18.81 -9.04
N ASN A 282 -15.41 18.06 -10.12
CA ASN A 282 -15.91 16.67 -10.07
C ASN A 282 -14.79 15.61 -10.25
N ARG A 283 -13.51 16.02 -10.29
CA ARG A 283 -12.36 15.16 -10.57
C ARG A 283 -11.20 15.52 -9.65
N LYS A 284 -11.06 14.76 -8.57
CA LYS A 284 -10.07 15.01 -7.50
C LYS A 284 -8.71 14.42 -7.87
N PHE A 285 -7.65 14.98 -7.30
CA PHE A 285 -6.33 14.37 -7.35
C PHE A 285 -6.25 13.25 -6.32
N VAL A 286 -5.66 12.13 -6.70
CA VAL A 286 -5.47 10.95 -5.82
C VAL A 286 -3.99 10.56 -5.72
N THR A 287 -3.19 10.87 -6.74
CA THR A 287 -1.74 10.59 -6.78
C THR A 287 -1.02 11.76 -7.44
N TRP A 288 0.18 12.11 -6.97
CA TRP A 288 1.06 13.07 -7.66
C TRP A 288 2.53 12.79 -7.40
N GLN A 289 3.37 12.83 -8.44
CA GLN A 289 4.83 12.69 -8.31
C GLN A 289 5.56 13.71 -9.20
N ARG A 290 6.67 14.26 -8.70
CA ARG A 290 7.56 15.14 -9.48
C ARG A 290 8.30 14.40 -10.58
N LEU A 291 8.28 14.98 -11.77
CA LEU A 291 9.03 14.59 -12.98
C LEU A 291 10.35 15.35 -13.14
N ASP A 292 10.82 16.03 -12.09
CA ASP A 292 12.07 16.81 -12.08
C ASP A 292 12.88 16.68 -10.78
N SER A 293 12.51 15.76 -9.89
CA SER A 293 13.35 15.35 -8.75
C SER A 293 14.36 14.28 -9.16
N ASP A 294 15.61 14.37 -8.71
CA ASP A 294 16.60 13.31 -8.91
C ASP A 294 16.44 12.19 -7.87
N GLY A 295 15.73 11.13 -8.27
CA GLY A 295 15.38 9.97 -7.44
C GLY A 295 14.14 9.26 -7.97
N GLN A 296 13.59 8.34 -7.17
CA GLN A 296 12.21 7.90 -7.33
C GLN A 296 11.26 9.10 -7.07
N GLY A 297 10.07 9.08 -7.68
CA GLY A 297 9.13 10.21 -7.65
C GLY A 297 8.77 10.68 -6.24
N SER A 298 8.87 12.00 -6.00
CA SER A 298 8.51 12.61 -4.72
C SER A 298 7.10 13.20 -4.75
N THR A 299 6.31 12.94 -3.71
CA THR A 299 5.02 13.56 -3.40
C THR A 299 5.16 14.86 -2.60
N VAL A 300 6.34 15.11 -2.03
CA VAL A 300 6.58 16.16 -1.03
C VAL A 300 6.54 17.55 -1.67
N THR A 301 5.87 18.49 -1.01
CA THR A 301 5.94 19.91 -1.36
C THR A 301 7.37 20.42 -1.25
N ALA A 302 7.94 20.87 -2.36
CA ALA A 302 9.18 21.66 -2.28
C ALA A 302 8.88 23.03 -1.65
N ASP A 303 9.93 23.67 -1.11
CA ASP A 303 9.81 24.96 -0.44
C ASP A 303 9.06 26.00 -1.29
N ARG A 304 8.35 26.94 -0.64
CA ARG A 304 7.70 28.09 -1.30
C ARG A 304 8.64 28.97 -2.13
N ASN A 305 9.95 28.85 -1.93
CA ASN A 305 10.99 29.56 -2.68
C ASN A 305 11.63 28.71 -3.79
N SER A 306 11.22 27.46 -3.96
CA SER A 306 11.72 26.57 -5.02
C SER A 306 11.13 26.94 -6.38
N THR A 307 11.75 26.46 -7.48
CA THR A 307 11.11 26.61 -8.80
C THR A 307 9.99 25.59 -8.94
N PRO A 308 8.79 25.99 -9.41
CA PRO A 308 7.68 25.06 -9.63
C PRO A 308 8.08 23.90 -10.56
N GLY A 309 7.61 22.72 -10.20
CA GLY A 309 8.05 21.45 -10.76
C GLY A 309 7.36 21.05 -12.06
N ASN A 310 7.74 19.87 -12.54
CA ASN A 310 6.98 19.13 -13.54
C ASN A 310 6.28 17.98 -12.83
N TRP A 311 5.04 17.65 -13.20
CA TRP A 311 4.20 16.74 -12.42
C TRP A 311 3.50 15.72 -13.30
N VAL A 312 3.48 14.46 -12.85
CA VAL A 312 2.48 13.47 -13.24
C VAL A 312 1.46 13.37 -12.11
N ILE A 313 0.18 13.41 -12.46
CA ILE A 313 -0.95 13.46 -11.53
C ILE A 313 -1.98 12.42 -11.98
N LEU A 314 -2.43 11.57 -11.06
CA LEU A 314 -3.56 10.69 -11.26
C LEU A 314 -4.79 11.26 -10.57
N THR A 315 -5.93 11.12 -11.24
CA THR A 315 -7.19 11.77 -10.85
C THR A 315 -8.35 10.78 -10.93
N ARG A 316 -9.35 10.97 -10.08
CA ARG A 316 -10.55 10.12 -10.03
C ARG A 316 -11.82 10.99 -9.99
N THR A 317 -12.87 10.59 -10.70
CA THR A 317 -14.22 11.12 -10.47
C THR A 317 -14.80 10.58 -9.16
N ASN A 318 -15.93 11.14 -8.71
CA ASN A 318 -16.66 10.63 -7.54
C ASN A 318 -17.82 9.69 -7.95
N VAL A 319 -17.59 8.80 -8.91
CA VAL A 319 -18.60 7.87 -9.46
C VAL A 319 -18.11 6.45 -9.28
N SER A 320 -18.98 5.58 -8.77
CA SER A 320 -18.77 4.13 -8.65
C SER A 320 -18.68 3.51 -10.06
N LYS A 321 -17.56 2.86 -10.36
CA LYS A 321 -17.26 2.20 -11.65
C LYS A 321 -16.68 0.80 -11.41
N PRO A 322 -17.36 -0.06 -10.62
CA PRO A 322 -16.78 -1.31 -10.18
C PRO A 322 -16.69 -2.31 -11.34
N VAL A 323 -15.55 -2.98 -11.47
CA VAL A 323 -15.34 -4.08 -12.41
C VAL A 323 -14.90 -5.30 -11.62
N ASP A 324 -15.59 -6.42 -11.79
CA ASP A 324 -15.48 -7.64 -10.95
C ASP A 324 -15.66 -7.41 -9.43
N GLY A 325 -16.21 -6.26 -9.03
CA GLY A 325 -16.41 -5.86 -7.64
C GLY A 325 -15.35 -4.88 -7.11
N GLU A 326 -14.27 -4.65 -7.84
CA GLU A 326 -13.20 -3.70 -7.48
C GLU A 326 -13.46 -2.31 -8.11
N GLU A 327 -13.19 -1.24 -7.37
CA GLU A 327 -13.25 0.14 -7.86
C GLU A 327 -11.88 0.61 -8.38
N PRO A 328 -11.81 1.51 -9.39
CA PRO A 328 -10.53 2.02 -9.88
C PRO A 328 -9.92 3.03 -8.91
N ASP A 329 -8.62 2.93 -8.68
CA ASP A 329 -7.86 3.91 -7.89
C ASP A 329 -7.87 5.29 -8.55
N PHE A 330 -7.78 5.32 -9.87
CA PHE A 330 -7.84 6.50 -10.71
C PHE A 330 -8.52 6.20 -12.05
N ASP A 331 -9.16 7.22 -12.64
CA ASP A 331 -9.84 7.11 -13.93
C ASP A 331 -9.39 8.16 -14.98
N GLY A 332 -8.42 9.02 -14.64
CA GLY A 332 -7.83 9.96 -15.61
C GLY A 332 -6.44 10.43 -15.20
N ILE A 333 -5.60 10.70 -16.21
CA ILE A 333 -4.16 10.95 -16.06
C ILE A 333 -3.84 12.34 -16.60
N LEU A 334 -3.03 13.12 -15.89
CA LEU A 334 -2.63 14.48 -16.25
C LEU A 334 -1.11 14.65 -16.09
N VAL A 335 -0.45 15.24 -17.08
CA VAL A 335 0.97 15.63 -17.01
C VAL A 335 1.09 17.13 -17.23
N LEU A 336 1.67 17.82 -16.24
CA LEU A 336 1.92 19.26 -16.24
C LEU A 336 3.42 19.54 -16.28
N ALA A 337 3.80 20.64 -16.92
CA ALA A 337 5.15 21.17 -16.84
C ALA A 337 5.12 22.69 -16.67
N PHE A 338 6.10 23.22 -15.94
CA PHE A 338 6.25 24.66 -15.71
C PHE A 338 7.18 25.28 -16.77
N ASP A 339 6.71 26.31 -17.46
CA ASP A 339 7.53 27.13 -18.35
C ASP A 339 8.17 28.26 -17.54
N LYS A 340 9.50 28.18 -17.36
CA LYS A 340 10.27 29.18 -16.60
C LYS A 340 10.33 30.56 -17.27
N TYR A 341 10.08 30.65 -18.58
CA TYR A 341 10.07 31.92 -19.32
C TYR A 341 8.69 32.58 -19.28
N ASN A 342 7.64 31.78 -19.48
CA ASN A 342 6.25 32.26 -19.44
C ASN A 342 5.65 32.25 -18.02
N GLN A 343 6.44 31.87 -17.00
CA GLN A 343 6.07 31.74 -15.58
C GLN A 343 4.73 31.02 -15.34
N SER A 344 4.43 30.03 -16.17
CA SER A 344 3.11 29.40 -16.23
C SER A 344 3.20 27.90 -16.55
N PHE A 345 2.25 27.17 -15.99
CA PHE A 345 2.08 25.75 -16.27
C PHE A 345 1.37 25.52 -17.61
N TYR A 346 1.77 24.46 -18.31
CA TYR A 346 1.05 23.92 -19.46
C TYR A 346 0.84 22.42 -19.31
N THR A 347 -0.29 21.93 -19.82
CA THR A 347 -0.51 20.49 -20.00
C THR A 347 0.45 19.98 -21.06
N VAL A 348 1.32 19.04 -20.69
CA VAL A 348 2.19 18.30 -21.61
C VAL A 348 1.38 17.21 -22.29
N TRP A 349 0.59 16.49 -21.50
CA TRP A 349 -0.28 15.40 -21.93
C TRP A 349 -1.43 15.22 -20.93
N ARG A 350 -2.55 14.65 -21.40
CA ARG A 350 -3.65 14.18 -20.56
C ARG A 350 -4.33 13.00 -21.25
N SER A 351 -4.94 12.10 -20.50
CA SER A 351 -5.78 11.05 -21.09
C SER A 351 -6.93 11.67 -21.89
N THR A 352 -7.20 11.13 -23.08
CA THR A 352 -8.25 11.65 -23.97
C THR A 352 -9.61 11.03 -23.68
N GLY A 353 -9.64 9.82 -23.14
CA GLY A 353 -10.78 9.23 -22.45
C GLY A 353 -10.48 9.02 -20.97
N GLU A 354 -11.43 8.40 -20.28
CA GLU A 354 -11.20 7.82 -18.96
C GLU A 354 -10.53 6.45 -19.09
N VAL A 355 -9.88 5.99 -18.03
CA VAL A 355 -9.29 4.64 -17.91
C VAL A 355 -9.87 3.95 -16.67
N TRP A 356 -9.64 2.65 -16.51
CA TRP A 356 -9.76 1.97 -15.22
C TRP A 356 -8.34 1.61 -14.77
N GLY A 357 -7.86 2.26 -13.70
CA GLY A 357 -6.44 2.22 -13.32
C GLY A 357 -6.21 1.88 -11.85
N THR A 358 -5.08 1.22 -11.57
CA THR A 358 -4.64 0.87 -10.21
C THR A 358 -3.22 1.33 -9.89
N LEU A 359 -2.99 1.61 -8.60
CA LEU A 359 -1.69 1.97 -8.03
C LEU A 359 -0.65 0.84 -8.24
N PRO A 360 0.66 1.10 -8.08
CA PRO A 360 1.29 2.40 -7.86
C PRO A 360 1.57 3.14 -9.18
N LEU A 361 1.57 4.46 -9.12
CA LEU A 361 2.38 5.30 -9.99
C LEU A 361 3.86 5.13 -9.62
N ARG A 362 4.70 4.88 -10.62
CA ARG A 362 6.16 4.89 -10.49
C ARG A 362 6.74 5.98 -11.38
N VAL A 363 7.75 6.71 -10.88
CA VAL A 363 8.60 7.59 -11.69
C VAL A 363 10.05 7.10 -11.58
N GLU A 364 10.66 6.89 -12.74
CA GLU A 364 12.02 6.38 -12.92
C GLU A 364 12.85 7.29 -13.83
N GLY A 365 14.18 7.14 -13.81
CA GLY A 365 15.13 7.92 -14.60
C GLY A 365 15.62 9.20 -13.88
N SER A 366 16.61 9.87 -14.47
CA SER A 366 17.31 11.02 -13.86
C SER A 366 17.53 12.16 -14.87
N GLY A 367 17.63 13.39 -14.35
CA GLY A 367 17.68 14.59 -15.18
C GLY A 367 16.52 14.67 -16.19
N ASP A 368 16.86 14.95 -17.45
CA ASP A 368 15.89 15.23 -18.52
C ASP A 368 15.26 13.99 -19.17
N ASN A 369 15.73 12.78 -18.86
CA ASN A 369 15.21 11.52 -19.38
C ASN A 369 14.55 10.73 -18.25
N LYS A 370 13.22 10.83 -18.15
CA LYS A 370 12.42 10.09 -17.17
C LYS A 370 11.36 9.24 -17.85
N THR A 371 10.80 8.33 -17.08
CA THR A 371 9.62 7.56 -17.46
C THR A 371 8.70 7.45 -16.27
N PHE A 372 7.39 7.45 -16.49
CA PHE A 372 6.44 7.03 -15.48
C PHE A 372 5.68 5.78 -15.92
N SER A 373 5.37 4.90 -14.98
CA SER A 373 4.51 3.73 -15.23
C SER A 373 3.32 3.71 -14.30
N ILE A 374 2.22 3.15 -14.82
CA ILE A 374 0.93 2.97 -14.14
C ILE A 374 0.34 1.62 -14.54
N ARG A 375 -0.50 1.01 -13.70
CA ARG A 375 -1.28 -0.17 -14.06
C ARG A 375 -2.68 0.26 -14.53
N ILE A 376 -3.12 -0.24 -15.68
CA ILE A 376 -4.47 0.01 -16.21
C ILE A 376 -5.08 -1.25 -16.82
N ARG A 377 -6.41 -1.32 -16.81
CA ARG A 377 -7.20 -2.46 -17.28
C ARG A 377 -7.58 -2.29 -18.74
N HIS A 378 -7.30 -3.30 -19.56
CA HIS A 378 -7.85 -3.44 -20.90
C HIS A 378 -9.36 -3.76 -20.82
N PRO A 379 -10.21 -3.33 -21.77
CA PRO A 379 -11.64 -3.68 -21.77
C PRO A 379 -11.95 -5.18 -21.76
N GLU A 380 -10.99 -6.02 -22.17
CA GLU A 380 -11.05 -7.49 -22.08
C GLU A 380 -10.75 -8.04 -20.67
N GLY A 381 -10.53 -7.18 -19.67
CA GLY A 381 -10.28 -7.55 -18.27
C GLY A 381 -8.81 -7.72 -17.87
N ARG A 382 -7.89 -7.79 -18.83
CA ARG A 382 -6.44 -7.92 -18.58
C ARG A 382 -5.85 -6.64 -17.98
N MET A 383 -5.07 -6.76 -16.90
CA MET A 383 -4.28 -5.66 -16.33
C MET A 383 -2.91 -5.56 -17.00
N ASP A 384 -2.51 -4.36 -17.41
CA ASP A 384 -1.21 -4.08 -18.02
C ASP A 384 -0.50 -2.90 -17.36
N GLU A 385 0.84 -2.94 -17.30
CA GLU A 385 1.64 -1.77 -16.98
C GLU A 385 1.91 -0.94 -18.25
N LYS A 386 1.69 0.38 -18.18
CA LYS A 386 1.89 1.33 -19.27
C LYS A 386 2.96 2.34 -18.91
N ARG A 387 4.07 2.31 -19.67
CA ARG A 387 5.25 3.15 -19.48
C ARG A 387 5.25 4.32 -20.46
N PHE A 388 5.19 5.53 -19.92
CA PHE A 388 5.26 6.79 -20.66
C PHE A 388 6.69 7.33 -20.60
N VAL A 389 7.21 7.87 -21.71
CA VAL A 389 8.55 8.47 -21.76
C VAL A 389 8.44 9.99 -21.66
N VAL A 390 9.06 10.57 -20.64
CA VAL A 390 9.13 12.01 -20.37
C VAL A 390 10.51 12.51 -20.80
N PHE A 391 10.54 13.47 -21.73
CA PHE A 391 11.79 14.01 -22.27
C PHE A 391 11.70 15.53 -22.50
N ARG A 392 12.85 16.20 -22.61
CA ARG A 392 12.92 17.62 -22.96
C ARG A 392 13.19 17.82 -24.46
N ASP A 393 12.26 18.46 -25.14
CA ASP A 393 12.38 18.98 -26.51
C ASP A 393 12.71 20.48 -26.43
N ARG A 394 13.98 20.83 -26.65
CA ARG A 394 14.53 22.19 -26.49
C ARG A 394 14.26 22.74 -25.08
N ASN A 395 13.24 23.60 -24.93
CA ASN A 395 12.86 24.24 -23.67
C ASN A 395 11.51 23.70 -23.13
N ARG A 396 10.89 22.69 -23.77
CA ARG A 396 9.58 22.15 -23.36
C ARG A 396 9.67 20.67 -22.99
N VAL A 397 8.92 20.28 -21.97
CA VAL A 397 8.71 18.88 -21.61
C VAL A 397 7.73 18.27 -22.62
N ARG A 398 7.97 17.01 -22.98
CA ARG A 398 7.15 16.18 -23.88
C ARG A 398 6.90 14.83 -23.23
N VAL A 399 5.82 14.18 -23.65
CA VAL A 399 5.48 12.80 -23.29
C VAL A 399 5.28 12.00 -24.56
N THR A 400 6.01 10.89 -24.69
CA THR A 400 5.63 9.79 -25.60
C THR A 400 4.77 8.82 -24.81
N GLN A 401 3.49 8.72 -25.20
CA GLN A 401 2.56 7.70 -24.70
C GLN A 401 2.85 6.33 -25.34
N PRO A 402 2.44 5.21 -24.71
CA PRO A 402 2.36 3.92 -25.41
C PRO A 402 1.47 4.01 -26.65
N GLU A 403 1.83 3.33 -27.74
CA GLU A 403 1.06 3.35 -28.99
C GLU A 403 -0.35 2.78 -28.80
N ASP A 404 -0.49 1.75 -27.95
CA ASP A 404 -1.76 1.05 -27.70
C ASP A 404 -2.64 1.71 -26.63
N ILE A 405 -2.22 2.81 -25.98
CA ILE A 405 -2.93 3.43 -24.85
C ILE A 405 -4.41 3.76 -25.15
N ALA A 406 -4.73 4.03 -26.42
CA ALA A 406 -6.09 4.32 -26.87
C ALA A 406 -7.07 3.14 -26.72
N GLN A 407 -6.57 1.91 -26.62
CA GLN A 407 -7.38 0.69 -26.44
C GLN A 407 -7.86 0.51 -24.98
N TYR A 408 -7.27 1.24 -24.03
CA TYR A 408 -7.55 1.15 -22.59
C TYR A 408 -8.52 2.25 -22.13
N TYR A 409 -9.02 3.07 -23.06
CA TYR A 409 -10.03 4.07 -22.73
C TYR A 409 -11.41 3.44 -22.64
N THR A 410 -12.14 3.72 -21.56
CA THR A 410 -13.54 3.31 -21.42
C THR A 410 -14.43 4.08 -22.39
N THR A 411 -14.84 3.41 -23.47
CA THR A 411 -15.86 3.89 -24.39
C THR A 411 -17.12 4.23 -23.61
N HIS A 412 -17.49 5.51 -23.58
CA HIS A 412 -18.73 5.94 -22.97
C HIS A 412 -19.91 5.38 -23.78
N SER A 413 -20.60 4.39 -23.24
CA SER A 413 -21.99 4.11 -23.61
C SER A 413 -22.81 5.34 -23.24
N ARG A 414 -23.35 6.01 -24.26
CA ARG A 414 -24.31 7.10 -24.14
C ARG A 414 -25.71 6.59 -23.80
#